data_AF-A0A1Y2E1R5-F1
#
_entry.id   AF-A0A1Y2E1R5-F1
#
_cell.length_a   1.000
_cell.length_b   1.000
_cell.length_c   1.000
_cell.angle_alpha   90.00
_cell.angle_beta   90.00
_cell.angle_gamma   90.00
#
_symmetry.space_group_name_H-M   'P 1'
#
loop_
_entity.id
_entity.type
_entity.pdbx_description
1 polymer ?
#
loop_
_entity_poly.entity_id
_entity_poly.type
_entity_poly.pdbx_seq_one_letter_code
_entity_poly.pdbx_strand_id
1 'polypeptide(L)'
;MPDFISDDDISPYAILSHTWGNDEATRQMWQSIPSSELQLRQGYLKIEHCRKQAVRDGVEWAYSDTYVIEDIGVTASCRLILHGQD
;
A
#
# COMPACT_ATOMS: atom_id res chain seq x y z
N MET A 1 -24.37 0.81 21.03
CA MET A 1 -23.07 1.47 21.19
C MET A 1 -22.13 0.73 20.26
N PRO A 2 -21.55 1.37 19.24
CA PRO A 2 -20.56 0.68 18.42
C PRO A 2 -19.37 0.35 19.31
N ASP A 3 -18.88 -0.88 19.22
CA ASP A 3 -17.65 -1.30 19.87
C ASP A 3 -16.50 -0.48 19.28
N PHE A 4 -15.89 0.35 20.11
CA PHE A 4 -14.68 1.06 19.74
C PHE A 4 -13.54 0.04 19.75
N ILE A 5 -12.90 -0.14 18.59
CA ILE A 5 -11.66 -0.92 18.46
C ILE A 5 -10.65 -0.28 19.41
N SER A 6 -10.05 -1.09 20.29
CA SER A 6 -9.01 -0.58 21.19
C SER A 6 -7.73 -0.31 20.41
N ASP A 7 -6.93 0.68 20.80
CA ASP A 7 -5.65 0.97 20.13
C ASP A 7 -4.71 -0.24 20.16
N ASP A 8 -4.86 -1.12 21.15
CA ASP A 8 -4.12 -2.38 21.29
C ASP A 8 -4.53 -3.45 20.26
N ASP A 9 -5.72 -3.33 19.65
CA ASP A 9 -6.18 -4.22 18.58
C ASP A 9 -5.69 -3.77 17.18
N ILE A 10 -5.02 -2.61 17.09
CA ILE A 10 -4.54 -2.06 15.82
C ILE A 10 -3.14 -2.62 15.53
N SER A 11 -3.03 -3.38 14.45
CA SER A 11 -1.73 -3.85 13.96
C SER A 11 -0.83 -2.67 13.59
N PRO A 12 0.47 -2.69 13.91
CA PRO A 12 1.41 -1.66 13.48
C PRO A 12 1.37 -1.45 11.97
N TYR A 13 1.43 -0.19 11.54
CA TYR A 13 1.41 0.19 10.13
C TYR A 13 2.35 1.36 9.84
N ALA A 14 2.83 1.41 8.59
CA ALA A 14 3.64 2.50 8.06
C ALA A 14 2.76 3.42 7.20
N ILE A 15 3.12 4.69 7.09
CA ILE A 15 2.48 5.63 6.18
C ILE A 15 3.53 6.21 5.23
N LEU A 16 3.24 6.17 3.93
CA LEU A 16 4.00 6.86 2.90
C LEU A 16 3.58 8.34 2.85
N SER A 17 4.30 9.18 3.57
CA SER A 17 4.22 10.64 3.41
C SER A 17 5.11 11.08 2.25
N HIS A 18 4.50 11.55 1.15
CA HIS A 18 5.24 11.97 -0.04
C HIS A 18 4.60 13.20 -0.69
N THR A 19 5.38 13.92 -1.50
CA THR A 19 4.84 14.93 -2.41
C THR A 19 4.37 14.27 -3.69
N TRP A 20 3.17 14.63 -4.12
CA TRP A 20 2.56 14.20 -5.38
C TRP A 20 3.33 14.75 -6.58
N GLY A 21 3.42 13.95 -7.65
CA GLY A 21 4.02 14.36 -8.92
C GLY A 21 3.24 13.87 -10.14
N ASN A 22 3.71 14.21 -11.34
CA ASN A 22 3.03 13.84 -12.59
C ASN A 22 3.06 12.34 -12.93
N ASP A 23 3.89 11.57 -12.23
CA ASP A 23 4.11 10.15 -12.51
C ASP A 23 3.76 9.26 -11.32
N GLU A 24 2.68 9.63 -10.60
CA GLU A 24 2.12 8.78 -9.56
C GLU A 24 1.54 7.48 -10.12
N ALA A 25 1.79 6.38 -9.42
CA ALA A 25 1.22 5.08 -9.76
C ALA A 25 -0.21 5.01 -9.23
N THR A 26 -1.19 5.21 -10.11
CA THR A 26 -2.61 5.14 -9.74
C THR A 26 -3.11 3.71 -9.65
N ARG A 27 -4.14 3.46 -8.84
CA ARG A 27 -4.81 2.15 -8.74
C ARG A 27 -5.19 1.57 -10.11
N GLN A 28 -5.68 2.39 -11.03
CA GLN A 28 -6.05 1.91 -12.36
C GLN A 28 -4.84 1.36 -13.12
N MET A 29 -3.67 1.99 -12.99
CA MET A 29 -2.43 1.52 -13.62
C MET A 29 -2.02 0.15 -13.05
N TRP A 30 -2.05 -0.03 -11.73
CA TRP A 30 -1.77 -1.33 -11.09
C TRP A 30 -2.61 -2.49 -11.64
N GLN A 31 -3.82 -2.20 -12.12
CA GLN A 31 -4.74 -3.20 -12.67
C GLN A 31 -4.65 -3.35 -14.20
N SER A 32 -4.16 -2.32 -14.89
CA SER A 32 -4.35 -2.19 -16.35
C SER A 32 -3.07 -2.31 -17.16
N ILE A 33 -1.90 -2.09 -16.56
CA ILE A 33 -0.62 -2.14 -17.26
C ILE A 33 0.30 -3.23 -16.69
N PRO A 34 1.21 -3.80 -17.50
CA PRO A 34 2.18 -4.78 -17.02
C PRO A 34 3.03 -4.24 -15.88
N SER A 35 3.42 -5.11 -14.94
CA SER A 35 4.28 -4.75 -13.81
C SER A 35 5.61 -4.13 -14.25
N SER A 36 6.17 -4.57 -15.38
CA SER A 36 7.39 -4.02 -15.97
C SER A 36 7.23 -2.55 -16.40
N GLU A 37 6.06 -2.15 -16.90
CA GLU A 37 5.77 -0.77 -17.28
C GLU A 37 5.51 0.09 -16.04
N LEU A 38 4.81 -0.47 -15.06
CA LEU A 38 4.52 0.20 -13.81
C LEU A 38 5.78 0.49 -13.00
N GLN A 39 6.74 -0.44 -13.00
CA GLN A 39 8.04 -0.32 -12.33
C GLN A 39 8.90 0.85 -12.84
N LEU A 40 8.62 1.36 -14.03
CA LEU A 40 9.31 2.52 -14.60
C LEU A 40 8.81 3.85 -14.01
N ARG A 41 7.67 3.85 -13.31
CA ARG A 41 7.07 5.07 -12.78
C ARG A 41 7.69 5.50 -11.46
N GLN A 42 7.85 6.81 -11.29
CA GLN A 42 8.38 7.37 -10.05
C GLN A 42 7.47 7.09 -8.86
N GLY A 43 6.15 7.15 -9.05
CA GLY A 43 5.18 6.81 -8.00
C GLY A 43 5.37 5.38 -7.51
N TYR A 44 5.53 4.41 -8.42
CA TYR A 44 5.81 3.02 -8.06
C TYR A 44 7.06 2.89 -7.19
N LEU A 45 8.13 3.62 -7.53
CA LEU A 45 9.34 3.60 -6.72
C LEU A 45 9.08 4.14 -5.32
N LYS A 46 8.32 5.22 -5.14
CA LYS A 46 8.00 5.75 -3.79
C LYS A 46 7.31 4.68 -2.93
N ILE A 47 6.34 3.99 -3.51
CA ILE A 47 5.62 2.87 -2.91
C ILE A 47 6.58 1.75 -2.52
N GLU A 48 7.43 1.31 -3.44
CA GLU A 48 8.33 0.17 -3.20
C GLU A 48 9.39 0.50 -2.15
N HIS A 49 9.86 1.75 -2.08
CA HIS A 49 10.77 2.19 -1.02
C HIS A 49 10.06 2.20 0.34
N CYS A 50 8.80 2.66 0.40
CA CYS A 50 8.00 2.58 1.62
C CYS A 50 7.81 1.15 2.08
N ARG A 51 7.44 0.24 1.17
CA ARG A 51 7.30 -1.20 1.45
C ARG A 51 8.59 -1.77 2.02
N LYS A 52 9.73 -1.53 1.35
CA LYS A 52 11.04 -2.00 1.82
C LYS A 52 11.40 -1.47 3.20
N GLN A 53 11.03 -0.23 3.50
CA GLN A 53 11.27 0.36 4.81
C GLN A 53 10.36 -0.28 5.87
N ALA A 54 9.06 -0.43 5.60
CA ALA A 54 8.12 -1.11 6.49
C ALA A 54 8.57 -2.55 6.82
N VAL A 55 9.04 -3.31 5.82
CA VAL A 55 9.62 -4.66 6.02
C VAL A 55 10.81 -4.61 6.99
N ARG A 56 11.72 -3.64 6.82
CA ARG A 56 12.89 -3.49 7.70
C ARG A 56 12.50 -3.12 9.12
N ASP A 57 11.41 -2.36 9.25
CA ASP A 57 10.88 -1.91 10.53
C ASP A 57 9.97 -2.96 11.21
N GLY A 58 9.76 -4.12 10.57
CA GLY A 58 8.93 -5.21 11.10
C GLY A 58 7.43 -4.92 11.04
N VAL A 59 7.02 -4.07 10.11
CA VAL A 59 5.64 -3.58 9.97
C VAL A 59 4.99 -4.20 8.74
N GLU A 60 3.88 -4.91 8.94
CA GLU A 60 3.23 -5.71 7.87
C GLU A 60 2.31 -4.89 6.97
N TRP A 61 1.92 -3.70 7.40
CA TRP A 61 0.94 -2.86 6.71
C TRP A 61 1.53 -1.52 6.33
N ALA A 62 1.24 -1.02 5.12
CA ALA A 62 1.62 0.32 4.72
C ALA A 62 0.48 1.04 4.01
N TYR A 63 0.29 2.32 4.31
CA TYR A 63 -0.73 3.16 3.72
C TYR A 63 -0.10 4.22 2.84
N SER A 64 -0.70 4.47 1.68
CA SER A 64 -0.43 5.63 0.84
C SER A 64 -1.73 6.40 0.66
N ASP A 65 -1.64 7.73 0.53
CA ASP A 65 -2.81 8.58 0.21
C ASP A 65 -3.51 8.19 -1.11
N THR A 66 -2.83 7.41 -1.96
CA THR A 66 -3.40 6.88 -3.20
C THR A 66 -4.08 5.51 -3.04
N TYR A 67 -3.67 4.69 -2.05
CA TYR A 67 -4.21 3.35 -1.79
C TYR A 67 -3.54 2.66 -0.58
N VAL A 68 -4.15 1.56 -0.12
CA VAL A 68 -3.62 0.69 0.95
C VAL A 68 -2.74 -0.41 0.36
N ILE A 69 -1.50 -0.55 0.85
CA ILE A 69 -0.63 -1.68 0.54
C ILE A 69 -0.92 -2.78 1.57
N GLU A 70 -1.63 -3.79 1.11
CA GLU A 70 -1.87 -5.04 1.83
C GLU A 70 -0.69 -6.00 1.57
N ASP A 71 -0.24 -6.69 2.61
CA ASP A 71 0.76 -7.77 2.57
C ASP A 71 2.07 -7.38 1.82
N ILE A 72 3.04 -6.90 2.59
CA ILE A 72 4.40 -6.56 2.12
C ILE A 72 5.23 -7.75 1.59
N GLY A 73 4.63 -8.93 1.38
CA GLY A 73 5.23 -10.11 0.74
C GLY A 73 5.69 -9.92 -0.72
N VAL A 74 6.32 -10.96 -1.29
CA VAL A 74 7.15 -10.98 -2.53
C VAL A 74 6.45 -10.50 -3.82
N THR A 75 5.20 -10.06 -3.73
CA THR A 75 4.46 -9.37 -4.78
C THR A 75 3.62 -8.34 -4.05
N ALA A 76 3.78 -7.05 -4.35
CA ALA A 76 2.85 -6.01 -3.89
C ALA A 76 1.48 -6.31 -4.49
N SER A 77 0.74 -7.20 -3.85
CA SER A 77 -0.54 -7.70 -4.31
C SER A 77 -1.58 -6.84 -3.63
N CYS A 78 -2.04 -5.81 -4.34
CA CYS A 78 -3.23 -5.05 -3.96
C CYS A 78 -4.44 -5.99 -3.95
N ARG A 79 -4.65 -6.76 -2.88
CA ARG A 79 -5.93 -7.38 -2.61
C ARG A 79 -6.80 -6.27 -2.00
N LEU A 80 -7.94 -6.06 -2.65
CA LEU A 80 -8.92 -5.12 -2.16
C LEU A 80 -9.46 -5.68 -0.85
N ILE A 81 -9.48 -4.87 0.21
CA ILE A 81 -10.56 -4.95 1.20
C ILE A 81 -11.83 -4.46 0.49
N LEU A 82 -12.42 -5.34 -0.33
CA LEU A 82 -13.85 -5.35 -0.50
C LEU A 82 -14.39 -6.02 0.76
N HIS A 83 -14.81 -5.22 1.74
CA HIS A 83 -15.85 -5.69 2.63
C HIS A 83 -17.06 -6.02 1.77
N GLY A 84 -17.31 -7.32 1.53
CA GLY A 84 -18.52 -7.80 0.88
C GLY A 84 -18.43 -9.21 0.29
N GLN A 85 -18.60 -10.24 1.14
CA GLN A 85 -19.06 -11.63 0.88
C GLN A 85 -18.08 -12.50 0.04
N ASP A 86 -17.66 -13.71 0.43
CA ASP A 86 -18.21 -14.77 1.31
C ASP A 86 -17.17 -15.30 2.32
#